data_AF-A0AAU6V817-F1
#
_entry.id   AF-A0AAU6V817-F1
#
_cell.length_a   1.000
_cell.length_b   1.000
_cell.length_c   1.000
_cell.angle_alpha   90.00
_cell.angle_beta   90.00
_cell.angle_gamma   90.00
#
_symmetry.space_group_name_H-M   'P 1'
#
loop_
_entity.id
_entity.type
_entity.pdbx_description
1 polymer ?
#
loop_
_entity_poly.entity_id
_entity_poly.type
_entity_poly.pdbx_seq_one_letter_code
_entity_poly.pdbx_strand_id
1 'polypeptide(L)'
;MIKSVLPPILQHRHQDNEASWCLSIPAELPMFAGHFPGQPVLPGVTQLDWAVRLGSQAFGYDAEVAVLEVLKFQQLLLPNMQVTLSISNNPAKGKLSFSYSDGEQKFGSGRIAFKTEAKQ
;
A
#
# COMPACT_ATOMS: atom_id res chain seq x y z
N MET A 1 -5.46 13.62 -0.66
CA MET A 1 -5.48 12.22 -0.19
C MET A 1 -5.65 12.25 1.32
N ILE A 2 -6.53 11.45 1.91
CA ILE A 2 -6.63 11.35 3.38
C ILE A 2 -5.31 10.76 3.86
N LYS A 3 -4.55 11.50 4.68
CA LYS A 3 -3.32 10.97 5.28
C LYS A 3 -3.72 9.95 6.33
N SER A 4 -3.47 8.67 6.06
CA SER A 4 -3.75 7.62 7.05
C SER A 4 -2.64 7.54 8.10
N VAL A 5 -2.89 6.83 9.20
CA VAL A 5 -1.81 6.45 10.12
C VAL A 5 -1.18 5.17 9.56
N LEU A 6 0.17 5.12 9.49
CA LEU A 6 0.84 3.89 9.08
C LEU A 6 0.67 2.83 10.18
N PRO A 7 0.44 1.56 9.81
CA PRO A 7 0.33 0.49 10.77
C PRO A 7 1.71 0.14 11.35
N PRO A 8 1.77 -0.61 12.47
CA PRO A 8 3.01 -1.19 12.93
C PRO A 8 3.67 -2.05 11.85
N ILE A 9 4.93 -1.74 11.54
CA ILE A 9 5.76 -2.51 10.61
C ILE A 9 6.56 -3.53 11.44
N LEU A 10 6.26 -4.80 11.25
CA LEU A 10 6.88 -5.91 11.97
C LEU A 10 8.20 -6.35 11.31
N GLN A 11 8.25 -6.26 9.99
CA GLN A 11 9.44 -6.58 9.21
C GLN A 11 9.48 -5.70 7.96
N HIS A 12 10.68 -5.33 7.52
CA HIS A 12 10.91 -4.61 6.28
C HIS A 12 12.10 -5.26 5.55
N ARG A 13 11.95 -5.46 4.23
CA ARG A 13 13.02 -5.87 3.32
C ARG A 13 13.02 -4.93 2.13
N HIS A 14 14.19 -4.52 1.69
CA HIS A 14 14.37 -3.70 0.49
C HIS A 14 15.58 -4.23 -0.29
N GLN A 15 15.39 -4.49 -1.57
CA GLN A 15 16.42 -4.95 -2.48
C GLN A 15 16.18 -4.37 -3.88
N ASP A 16 17.11 -3.57 -4.36
CA ASP A 16 17.10 -2.94 -5.69
C ASP A 16 15.79 -2.19 -6.00
N ASN A 17 14.88 -2.85 -6.71
CA ASN A 17 13.60 -2.31 -7.17
C ASN A 17 12.40 -2.98 -6.48
N GLU A 18 12.64 -3.76 -5.43
CA GLU A 18 11.60 -4.48 -4.71
C GLU A 18 11.70 -4.21 -3.21
N ALA A 19 10.55 -3.95 -2.58
CA ALA A 19 10.46 -3.75 -1.14
C ALA A 19 9.23 -4.48 -0.60
N SER A 20 9.35 -4.99 0.62
CA SER A 20 8.24 -5.63 1.32
C SER A 20 8.19 -5.25 2.78
N TRP A 21 6.96 -5.08 3.29
CA TRP A 21 6.68 -4.78 4.68
C TRP A 21 5.67 -5.77 5.22
N CYS A 22 6.02 -6.45 6.31
CA CYS A 22 5.06 -7.17 7.12
C CYS A 22 4.36 -6.18 8.04
N LEU A 23 3.06 -6.00 7.85
CA LEU A 23 2.22 -5.01 8.54
C LEU A 23 1.29 -5.74 9.50
N SER A 24 1.22 -5.28 10.75
CA SER A 24 0.13 -5.63 11.66
C SER A 24 -1.03 -4.65 11.42
N ILE A 25 -2.28 -5.12 11.43
CA ILE A 25 -3.46 -4.25 11.29
C ILE A 25 -4.21 -4.24 12.64
N PRO A 26 -3.79 -3.40 13.62
CA PRO A 26 -4.47 -3.33 14.92
C PRO A 26 -5.93 -2.89 14.76
N ALA A 27 -6.82 -3.46 15.58
CA ALA A 27 -8.23 -3.06 15.64
C ALA A 27 -8.41 -1.59 16.05
N GLU A 28 -7.42 -1.04 16.75
CA GLU A 28 -7.38 0.32 17.30
C GLU A 28 -7.02 1.37 16.25
N LEU A 29 -6.72 0.97 15.01
CA LEU A 29 -6.41 1.92 13.95
C LEU A 29 -7.61 2.87 13.73
N PRO A 30 -7.40 4.19 13.69
CA PRO A 30 -8.48 5.18 13.50
C PRO A 30 -9.32 4.95 12.25
N MET A 31 -8.75 4.26 11.25
CA MET A 31 -9.36 3.99 9.96
C MET A 31 -10.56 3.03 10.04
N PHE A 32 -10.70 2.29 11.15
CA PHE A 32 -11.87 1.44 11.42
C PHE A 32 -13.02 2.20 12.09
N ALA A 33 -12.77 3.39 12.64
CA ALA A 33 -13.80 4.18 13.30
C ALA A 33 -14.88 4.62 12.29
N GLY A 34 -16.09 4.06 12.42
CA GLY A 34 -17.22 4.36 11.52
C GLY A 34 -17.21 3.61 10.19
N HIS A 35 -16.31 2.63 9.98
CA HIS A 35 -16.15 1.93 8.70
C HIS A 35 -16.05 0.40 8.87
N PHE A 36 -17.12 -0.35 9.14
CA PHE A 36 -18.53 -0.02 9.32
C PHE A 36 -18.98 -0.40 10.74
N PRO A 37 -20.06 0.19 11.30
CA PRO A 37 -20.57 -0.22 12.61
C PRO A 37 -20.84 -1.73 12.67
N GLY A 38 -20.13 -2.46 13.55
CA GLY A 38 -20.23 -3.91 13.70
C GLY A 38 -19.46 -4.76 12.67
N GLN A 39 -18.92 -4.15 11.60
CA GLN A 39 -18.13 -4.82 10.56
C GLN A 39 -16.94 -3.96 10.14
N PRO A 40 -15.90 -3.83 10.99
CA PRO A 40 -14.73 -3.03 10.68
C PRO A 40 -13.96 -3.63 9.50
N VAL A 41 -13.72 -2.81 8.46
CA VAL A 41 -12.96 -3.18 7.27
C VAL A 41 -11.98 -2.07 6.94
N LEU A 42 -10.74 -2.42 6.60
CA LEU A 42 -9.73 -1.44 6.26
C LEU A 42 -10.07 -0.80 4.91
N PRO A 43 -10.29 0.53 4.84
CA PRO A 43 -10.67 1.18 3.60
C PRO A 43 -9.63 0.99 2.49
N GLY A 44 -10.09 0.77 1.26
CA GLY A 44 -9.20 0.62 0.11
C GLY A 44 -8.30 1.84 -0.13
N VAL A 45 -8.79 3.04 0.19
CA VAL A 45 -8.00 4.28 0.15
C VAL A 45 -6.86 4.32 1.16
N THR A 46 -7.03 3.67 2.32
CA THR A 46 -5.97 3.50 3.32
C THR A 46 -4.89 2.56 2.80
N GLN A 47 -5.29 1.45 2.18
CA GLN A 47 -4.34 0.53 1.53
C GLN A 47 -3.53 1.25 0.44
N LEU A 48 -4.17 2.07 -0.39
CA LEU A 48 -3.48 2.87 -1.39
C LEU A 48 -2.50 3.88 -0.76
N ASP A 49 -2.91 4.61 0.27
CA ASP A 49 -2.06 5.58 0.97
C ASP A 49 -0.81 4.91 1.57
N TRP A 50 -0.97 3.74 2.20
CA TRP A 50 0.16 2.97 2.74
C TRP A 50 1.14 2.55 1.63
N ALA A 51 0.64 2.02 0.51
CA ALA A 51 1.48 1.61 -0.61
C ALA A 51 2.27 2.78 -1.22
N VAL A 52 1.62 3.94 -1.42
CA VAL A 52 2.25 5.14 -1.96
C VAL A 52 3.32 5.68 -1.00
N ARG A 53 3.01 5.77 0.29
CA ARG A 53 3.93 6.36 1.27
C ARG A 53 5.15 5.48 1.51
N LEU A 54 4.94 4.18 1.70
CA LEU A 54 6.04 3.24 1.93
C LEU A 54 6.89 3.08 0.66
N GLY A 55 6.27 3.03 -0.51
CA GLY A 55 7.01 2.99 -1.76
C GLY A 55 7.80 4.29 -2.02
N SER A 56 7.23 5.46 -1.74
CA SER A 56 7.92 6.75 -1.91
C SER A 56 9.13 6.83 -0.98
N GLN A 57 9.00 6.37 0.26
CA GLN A 57 10.11 6.28 1.21
C GLN A 57 11.19 5.30 0.76
N ALA A 58 10.83 4.16 0.16
CA ALA A 58 11.80 3.16 -0.29
C ALA A 58 12.53 3.55 -1.57
N PHE A 59 11.82 4.15 -2.54
CA PHE A 59 12.31 4.33 -3.91
C PHE A 59 12.56 5.79 -4.30
N GLY A 60 12.24 6.75 -3.42
CA GLY A 60 12.57 8.16 -3.61
C GLY A 60 11.78 8.89 -4.70
N TYR A 61 10.62 8.36 -5.11
CA TYR A 61 9.72 9.06 -6.02
C TYR A 61 8.80 10.03 -5.26
N ASP A 62 8.32 11.05 -5.95
CA ASP A 62 7.38 12.01 -5.38
C ASP A 62 6.01 11.35 -5.15
N ALA A 63 5.44 11.55 -3.96
CA ALA A 63 4.20 10.89 -3.55
C ALA A 63 2.96 11.38 -4.33
N GLU A 64 3.14 12.30 -5.28
CA GLU A 64 2.11 12.69 -6.25
C GLU A 64 1.85 11.55 -7.24
N VAL A 65 0.92 10.67 -6.86
CA VAL A 65 0.34 9.66 -7.75
C VAL A 65 -0.25 10.37 -8.96
N ALA A 66 0.33 10.17 -10.14
CA ALA A 66 -0.17 10.79 -11.35
C ALA A 66 -1.39 10.05 -11.90
N VAL A 67 -1.29 8.72 -12.03
CA VAL A 67 -2.37 7.88 -12.56
C VAL A 67 -2.39 6.53 -11.84
N LEU A 68 -3.55 6.19 -11.28
CA LEU A 68 -3.84 4.84 -10.82
C LEU A 68 -4.34 4.02 -12.01
N GLU A 69 -3.48 3.18 -12.59
CA GLU A 69 -3.81 2.39 -13.79
C GLU A 69 -4.73 1.22 -13.46
N VAL A 70 -4.49 0.58 -12.31
CA VAL A 70 -5.27 -0.56 -11.82
C VAL A 70 -5.37 -0.45 -10.31
N LEU A 71 -6.56 -0.68 -9.78
CA LEU A 71 -6.79 -0.91 -8.36
C LEU A 71 -7.84 -2.01 -8.23
N LYS A 72 -7.51 -3.06 -7.48
CA LYS A 72 -8.39 -4.19 -7.24
C LYS A 72 -8.34 -4.57 -5.77
N PHE A 73 -9.50 -4.69 -5.14
CA PHE A 73 -9.67 -5.27 -3.81
C PHE A 73 -10.38 -6.62 -3.97
N GLN A 74 -9.65 -7.71 -3.72
CA GLN A 74 -10.10 -9.09 -3.91
C GLN A 74 -10.73 -9.62 -2.63
N GLN A 75 -10.14 -9.29 -1.48
CA GLN A 75 -10.58 -9.73 -0.15
C GLN A 75 -10.53 -8.56 0.83
N LEU A 76 -11.28 -8.66 1.91
CA LEU A 76 -11.31 -7.65 2.96
C LEU A 76 -10.11 -7.80 3.89
N LEU A 77 -9.49 -6.67 4.23
CA LEU A 77 -8.55 -6.59 5.34
C LEU A 77 -9.34 -6.22 6.60
N LEU A 78 -9.30 -7.11 7.59
CA LEU A 78 -10.01 -7.01 8.85
C LEU A 78 -9.04 -6.63 9.98
N PRO A 79 -9.55 -6.16 11.13
CA PRO A 79 -8.76 -6.01 12.34
C PRO A 79 -7.99 -7.26 12.74
N ASN A 80 -6.84 -7.05 13.39
CA ASN A 80 -5.92 -8.05 13.93
C ASN A 80 -5.27 -8.97 12.89
N MET A 81 -5.37 -8.63 11.61
CA MET A 81 -4.67 -9.36 10.55
C MET A 81 -3.19 -8.94 10.46
N GLN A 82 -2.36 -9.85 9.98
CA GLN A 82 -1.00 -9.58 9.54
C GLN A 82 -0.91 -9.81 8.04
N VAL A 83 -0.41 -8.83 7.30
CA VAL A 83 -0.26 -8.94 5.84
C VAL A 83 1.07 -8.38 5.38
N THR A 84 1.59 -8.96 4.31
CA THR A 84 2.75 -8.45 3.60
C THR A 84 2.29 -7.52 2.49
N LEU A 85 2.72 -6.25 2.56
CA LEU A 85 2.73 -5.35 1.42
C LEU A 85 4.01 -5.59 0.63
N SER A 86 3.88 -6.01 -0.61
CA SER A 86 4.99 -6.12 -1.57
C SER A 86 4.87 -5.03 -2.62
N ILE A 87 5.97 -4.35 -2.91
CA ILE A 87 6.07 -3.30 -3.91
C ILE A 87 7.21 -3.63 -4.88
N SER A 88 6.92 -3.53 -6.18
CA SER A 88 7.90 -3.59 -7.26
C SER A 88 7.89 -2.26 -8.01
N ASN A 89 9.02 -1.58 -8.00
CA ASN A 89 9.27 -0.34 -8.71
C ASN A 89 9.86 -0.62 -10.11
N ASN A 90 9.45 0.15 -11.09
CA ASN A 90 10.03 0.13 -12.43
C ASN A 90 10.42 1.56 -12.82
N PRO A 91 11.63 2.01 -12.44
CA PRO A 91 12.11 3.35 -12.72
C PRO A 91 12.08 3.68 -14.22
N ALA A 92 12.47 2.72 -15.07
CA ALA A 92 12.53 2.91 -16.53
C ALA A 92 11.16 3.22 -17.15
N LYS A 93 10.06 2.80 -16.52
CA LYS A 93 8.69 3.06 -16.97
C LYS A 93 7.95 4.08 -16.10
N GLY A 94 8.56 4.57 -15.02
CA GLY A 94 7.90 5.41 -14.03
C GLY A 94 6.68 4.72 -13.40
N LYS A 95 6.76 3.41 -13.14
CA LYS A 95 5.63 2.62 -12.63
C LYS A 95 5.96 1.93 -11.33
N LEU A 96 4.94 1.78 -10.49
CA LEU A 96 5.01 0.99 -9.28
C LEU A 96 3.81 0.06 -9.19
N SER A 97 4.08 -1.21 -8.91
CA SER A 97 3.05 -2.21 -8.64
C SER A 97 3.10 -2.59 -7.17
N PHE A 98 1.94 -2.74 -6.54
CA PHE A 98 1.86 -3.17 -5.15
C PHE A 98 0.83 -4.29 -4.98
N SER A 99 1.01 -5.10 -3.94
CA SER A 99 0.04 -6.11 -3.52
C SER A 99 0.11 -6.40 -2.02
N TYR A 100 -1.05 -6.67 -1.43
CA TYR A 100 -1.22 -7.16 -0.07
C TYR A 100 -1.53 -8.67 -0.08
N SER A 101 -0.78 -9.47 0.67
CA SER A 101 -1.04 -10.90 0.85
C SER A 101 -0.63 -11.40 2.24
N ASP A 102 -1.27 -12.45 2.74
CA ASP A 102 -0.84 -13.20 3.94
C ASP A 102 0.09 -14.39 3.62
N GLY A 103 0.35 -14.63 2.33
CA GLY A 103 1.15 -15.76 1.82
C GLY A 103 0.29 -16.77 1.05
N GLU A 104 -1.00 -16.85 1.34
CA GLU A 104 -1.95 -17.74 0.66
C GLU A 104 -2.91 -16.94 -0.23
N GLN A 105 -3.42 -15.84 0.30
CA GLN A 105 -4.48 -15.04 -0.31
C GLN A 105 -3.98 -13.63 -0.62
N LYS A 106 -4.50 -13.08 -1.72
CA LYS A 106 -4.28 -11.69 -2.11
C LYS A 106 -5.50 -10.85 -1.71
N PHE A 107 -5.26 -9.75 -1.00
CA PHE A 107 -6.30 -8.86 -0.49
C PHE A 107 -6.54 -7.66 -1.38
N GLY A 108 -5.47 -6.98 -1.75
CA GLY A 108 -5.51 -5.78 -2.55
C GLY A 108 -4.29 -5.72 -3.47
N SER A 109 -4.45 -5.14 -4.65
CA SER A 109 -3.32 -4.84 -5.52
C SER A 109 -3.62 -3.66 -6.41
N GLY A 110 -2.55 -3.03 -6.88
CA GLY A 110 -2.67 -1.92 -7.81
C GLY A 110 -1.39 -1.62 -8.55
N ARG A 111 -1.52 -0.75 -9.55
CA ARG A 111 -0.41 -0.22 -10.30
C ARG A 111 -0.57 1.28 -10.48
N ILE A 112 0.47 2.01 -10.14
CA ILE A 112 0.56 3.45 -10.19
C ILE A 112 1.56 3.80 -11.29
N ALA A 113 1.23 4.76 -12.14
CA ALA A 113 2.17 5.46 -12.98
C ALA A 113 2.44 6.84 -12.34
N PHE A 114 3.73 7.19 -12.24
CA PHE A 114 4.18 8.50 -11.81
C PHE A 114 4.41 9.40 -13.01
N LYS A 115 4.28 10.71 -12.81
CA LYS A 115 4.81 11.67 -13.77
C LYS A 115 6.32 11.55 -13.69
N THR A 116 6.95 11.00 -14.72
CA THR A 116 8.37 11.20 -14.93
C THR A 116 8.56 12.66 -15.28
N GLU A 117 9.17 13.44 -14.37
CA GLU A 117 9.76 14.70 -14.80
C GLU A 117 10.84 14.36 -15.81
N ALA A 118 10.68 14.84 -17.04
CA ALA A 118 11.79 14.87 -17.98
C ALA A 118 12.85 15.78 -17.34
N LYS A 119 13.92 15.18 -16.80
CA LYS A 119 15.16 15.92 -16.55
C LYS A 119 15.59 16.50 -17.89
N GLN A 120 15.38 17.81 -18.04
CA GLN A 120 16.01 18.60 -19.08
C GLN A 120 17.52 18.67 -18.83
#